data_AF-A0A8R7TCZ9-F1
#
_entry.id   AF-A0A8R7TCZ9-F1
#
_cell.length_a   1.000
_cell.length_b   1.000
_cell.length_c   1.000
_cell.angle_alpha   90.00
_cell.angle_beta   90.00
_cell.angle_gamma   90.00
#
_symmetry.space_group_name_H-M   'P 1'
#
loop_
_entity.id
_entity.type
_entity.pdbx_description
1 polymer ?
#
loop_
_entity_poly.entity_id
_entity_poly.type
_entity_poly.pdbx_seq_one_letter_code
_entity_poly.pdbx_strand_id
1 'polypeptide(L)'
;MAAMHVDGMTMRGQFGAANFVVDRSKSVKVGNLTEGTLKEIKTNDDLDLDKASFARMIRNEVLLGKAIPNDIFEWLSMLLKGEPPELLYCHIGLLDDFLGGHILMTLYDRLIDLEKDDPEAYNSVIRALPQYKGWQRKTKFLRNSFLEQTFSYEDKTGKKTIYKDNVRGLLHLLRNCKRHAAISVELFSCIIGQYFRRIASDFQRAMHKVGCLQKLNLHYILN
;
A
#
# COMPACT_ATOMS: atom_id res chain seq x y z
N MET A 1 -11.51 13.70 -5.23
CA MET A 1 -10.90 14.83 -4.53
C MET A 1 -9.62 15.27 -5.22
N ALA A 2 -8.55 14.47 -5.25
CA ALA A 2 -7.27 14.97 -5.73
C ALA A 2 -7.26 15.40 -7.22
N ALA A 3 -8.00 14.71 -8.11
CA ALA A 3 -8.22 15.19 -9.48
C ALA A 3 -8.88 16.59 -9.52
N MET A 4 -9.90 16.82 -8.69
CA MET A 4 -10.55 18.12 -8.54
C MET A 4 -9.58 19.20 -8.01
N HIS A 5 -8.68 18.84 -7.08
CA HIS A 5 -7.64 19.76 -6.60
C HIS A 5 -6.61 20.12 -7.69
N VAL A 6 -6.24 19.16 -8.54
CA VAL A 6 -5.37 19.40 -9.72
C VAL A 6 -6.03 20.36 -10.69
N ASP A 7 -7.35 20.28 -10.85
CA ASP A 7 -8.13 21.18 -11.71
C ASP A 7 -8.38 22.57 -11.09
N GLY A 8 -7.75 22.90 -9.95
CA GLY A 8 -7.90 24.19 -9.29
C GLY A 8 -9.20 24.35 -8.50
N MET A 9 -9.93 23.25 -8.26
CA MET A 9 -11.25 23.27 -7.62
C MET A 9 -11.23 22.63 -6.22
N THR A 10 -12.14 23.05 -5.36
CA THR A 10 -12.29 22.59 -3.97
C THR A 10 -13.77 22.53 -3.58
N MET A 11 -14.10 21.70 -2.59
CA MET A 11 -15.41 21.71 -1.93
C MET A 11 -15.40 22.53 -0.62
N ARG A 12 -14.27 23.12 -0.25
CA ARG A 12 -14.04 23.88 1.00
C ARG A 12 -14.62 23.22 2.25
N GLY A 13 -14.34 21.94 2.42
CA GLY A 13 -14.79 21.20 3.59
C GLY A 13 -16.22 20.68 3.53
N GLN A 14 -16.87 20.74 2.36
CA GLN A 14 -18.24 20.26 2.15
C GLN A 14 -18.31 18.80 1.68
N PHE A 15 -17.26 18.00 1.84
CA PHE A 15 -17.37 16.55 1.57
C PHE A 15 -18.31 15.88 2.58
N GLY A 16 -19.36 15.26 2.04
CA GLY A 16 -20.27 14.34 2.72
C GLY A 16 -20.63 13.17 1.80
N ALA A 17 -21.18 12.09 2.36
CA ALA A 17 -21.51 10.87 1.63
C ALA A 17 -22.58 11.14 0.56
N ALA A 18 -23.44 12.14 0.78
CA ALA A 18 -24.43 12.61 -0.19
C ALA A 18 -23.80 13.10 -1.50
N ASN A 19 -22.54 13.53 -1.49
CA ASN A 19 -21.81 14.00 -2.68
C ASN A 19 -21.23 12.86 -3.52
N PHE A 20 -21.51 11.61 -3.16
CA PHE A 20 -21.05 10.43 -3.88
C PHE A 20 -22.23 9.60 -4.36
N VAL A 21 -22.16 9.18 -5.62
CA VAL A 21 -23.13 8.29 -6.24
C VAL A 21 -22.41 7.01 -6.64
N VAL A 22 -22.97 5.88 -6.22
CA VAL A 22 -22.49 4.55 -6.63
C VAL A 22 -23.36 4.09 -7.79
N ASP A 23 -22.74 3.85 -8.95
CA ASP A 23 -23.46 3.35 -10.12
C ASP A 23 -23.63 1.82 -10.10
N ARG A 24 -24.28 1.28 -11.15
CA ARG A 24 -24.57 -0.16 -11.25
C ARG A 24 -23.32 -1.03 -11.36
N SER A 25 -22.19 -0.49 -11.82
CA SER A 25 -20.91 -1.21 -11.86
C SER A 25 -20.12 -1.05 -10.56
N LYS A 26 -20.74 -0.50 -9.50
CA LYS A 26 -20.12 -0.19 -8.20
C LYS A 26 -19.00 0.86 -8.31
N SER A 27 -18.98 1.63 -9.39
CA SER A 27 -18.08 2.78 -9.51
C SER A 27 -18.60 3.93 -8.66
N VAL A 28 -17.70 4.59 -7.94
CA VAL A 28 -18.02 5.73 -7.09
C VAL A 28 -17.70 7.01 -7.85
N LYS A 29 -18.72 7.86 -8.08
CA LYS A 29 -18.58 9.15 -8.75
C LYS A 29 -18.94 10.28 -7.81
N VAL A 30 -18.29 11.43 -7.97
CA VAL A 30 -18.76 12.66 -7.33
C VAL A 30 -20.03 13.10 -8.04
N GLY A 31 -21.08 13.36 -7.28
CA GLY A 31 -22.41 13.72 -7.79
C GLY A 31 -23.20 14.51 -6.75
N ASN A 32 -24.45 14.86 -7.07
CA ASN A 32 -25.33 15.63 -6.19
C ASN A 32 -24.66 16.90 -5.62
N LEU A 33 -23.91 17.60 -6.46
CA LEU A 33 -23.31 18.88 -6.08
C LEU A 33 -24.39 19.95 -6.19
N THR A 34 -24.72 20.59 -5.07
CA THR A 34 -25.59 21.77 -5.07
C THR A 34 -24.84 22.98 -5.62
N GLU A 35 -25.58 23.99 -6.09
CA GLU A 35 -24.99 25.23 -6.56
C GLU A 35 -24.10 25.87 -5.46
N GLY A 36 -22.89 26.28 -5.85
CA GLY A 36 -21.92 26.86 -4.93
C GLY A 36 -21.14 25.86 -4.06
N THR A 37 -21.33 24.55 -4.22
CA THR A 37 -20.51 23.54 -3.52
C THR A 37 -19.09 23.47 -4.08
N LEU A 38 -18.94 23.53 -5.40
CA LEU A 38 -17.64 23.54 -6.06
C LEU A 38 -17.13 24.99 -6.19
N LYS A 39 -15.90 25.25 -5.77
CA LYS A 39 -15.28 26.59 -5.73
C LYS A 39 -13.85 26.53 -6.22
N GLU A 40 -13.34 27.64 -6.72
CA GLU A 40 -11.90 27.79 -7.00
C GLU A 40 -11.11 27.79 -5.68
N ILE A 41 -9.96 27.11 -5.72
CA ILE A 41 -8.97 27.09 -4.63
C ILE A 41 -8.40 28.50 -4.50
N LYS A 42 -8.45 29.06 -3.28
CA LYS A 42 -7.82 30.35 -2.97
C LYS A 42 -6.58 30.21 -2.09
N THR A 43 -6.58 29.21 -1.21
CA THR A 43 -5.50 28.99 -0.23
C THR A 43 -5.27 27.50 -0.02
N ASN A 44 -4.14 27.15 0.60
CA ASN A 44 -3.89 25.77 1.04
C ASN A 44 -4.88 25.30 2.10
N ASP A 45 -5.42 26.22 2.92
CA ASP A 45 -6.43 25.90 3.92
C ASP A 45 -7.70 25.29 3.28
N ASP A 46 -8.06 25.72 2.06
CA ASP A 46 -9.18 25.14 1.31
C ASP A 46 -8.97 23.63 1.08
N LEU A 47 -7.74 23.21 0.78
CA LEU A 47 -7.36 21.81 0.56
C LEU A 47 -7.39 21.00 1.85
N ASP A 48 -6.94 21.60 2.95
CA ASP A 48 -6.89 20.94 4.26
C ASP A 48 -8.30 20.76 4.83
N LEU A 49 -9.20 21.73 4.61
CA LEU A 49 -10.63 21.58 4.90
C LEU A 49 -11.24 20.40 4.13
N ASP A 50 -10.89 20.24 2.85
CA ASP A 50 -11.35 19.11 2.04
C ASP A 50 -10.84 17.76 2.57
N LYS A 51 -9.54 17.65 2.88
CA LYS A 51 -8.97 16.43 3.48
C LYS A 51 -9.64 16.09 4.81
N ALA A 52 -9.81 17.09 5.68
CA ALA A 52 -10.41 16.92 7.00
C ALA A 52 -11.89 16.49 6.92
N SER A 53 -12.68 17.18 6.10
CA SER A 53 -14.09 16.86 5.90
C SER A 53 -14.30 15.48 5.27
N PHE A 54 -13.47 15.11 4.29
CA PHE A 54 -13.51 13.78 3.69
C PHE A 54 -13.14 12.68 4.68
N ALA A 55 -12.07 12.87 5.48
CA ALA A 55 -11.71 11.90 6.51
C ALA A 55 -12.83 11.76 7.56
N ARG A 56 -13.49 12.86 7.92
CA ARG A 56 -14.67 12.85 8.81
C ARG A 56 -15.85 12.09 8.20
N MET A 57 -16.15 12.33 6.92
CA MET A 57 -17.20 11.64 6.18
C MET A 57 -16.97 10.12 6.17
N ILE A 58 -15.75 9.66 5.87
CA ILE A 58 -15.44 8.22 5.88
C ILE A 58 -15.72 7.61 7.27
N ARG A 59 -15.34 8.30 8.34
CA ARG A 59 -15.52 7.80 9.72
C ARG A 59 -17.00 7.77 10.14
N ASN A 60 -17.71 8.86 9.87
CA ASN A 60 -19.01 9.10 10.47
C ASN A 60 -20.17 8.61 9.59
N GLU A 61 -20.01 8.67 8.28
CA GLU A 61 -21.09 8.42 7.33
C GLU A 61 -20.90 7.09 6.59
N VAL A 62 -19.67 6.75 6.20
CA VAL A 62 -19.39 5.48 5.50
C VAL A 62 -19.25 4.32 6.48
N LEU A 63 -18.42 4.50 7.51
CA LEU A 63 -18.21 3.47 8.55
C LEU A 63 -19.27 3.51 9.65
N LEU A 64 -20.18 4.50 9.63
CA LEU A 64 -21.27 4.67 10.59
C LEU A 64 -20.79 4.60 12.05
N GLY A 65 -19.63 5.20 12.35
CA GLY A 65 -19.05 5.22 13.69
C GLY A 65 -18.51 3.86 14.18
N LYS A 66 -18.46 2.83 13.33
CA LYS A 66 -17.84 1.54 13.68
C LYS A 66 -16.32 1.69 13.82
N ALA A 67 -15.70 0.67 14.44
CA ALA A 67 -14.25 0.58 14.55
C ALA A 67 -13.61 0.65 13.15
N ILE A 68 -12.67 1.59 12.98
CA ILE A 68 -11.99 1.81 11.70
C ILE A 68 -10.96 0.68 11.50
N PRO A 69 -11.01 -0.06 10.38
CA PRO A 69 -9.95 -1.00 10.03
C PRO A 69 -8.59 -0.31 9.98
N ASN A 70 -7.54 -0.98 10.49
CA ASN A 70 -6.20 -0.39 10.59
C ASN A 70 -5.68 0.17 9.26
N ASP A 71 -5.93 -0.53 8.15
CA ASP A 71 -5.50 -0.10 6.81
C ASP A 71 -6.17 1.22 6.39
N ILE A 72 -7.48 1.37 6.67
CA ILE A 72 -8.22 2.61 6.40
C ILE A 72 -7.75 3.72 7.34
N PHE A 73 -7.48 3.40 8.61
CA PHE A 73 -6.96 4.37 9.57
C PHE A 73 -5.59 4.91 9.15
N GLU A 74 -4.67 4.04 8.74
CA GLU A 74 -3.34 4.44 8.24
C GLU A 74 -3.48 5.31 6.99
N TRP A 75 -4.28 4.88 6.02
CA TRP A 75 -4.52 5.64 4.79
C TRP A 75 -5.13 7.03 5.04
N LEU A 76 -6.13 7.14 5.93
CA LEU A 76 -6.68 8.43 6.33
C LEU A 76 -5.64 9.30 7.04
N SER A 77 -4.76 8.70 7.87
CA SER A 77 -3.66 9.44 8.48
C SER A 77 -2.67 9.95 7.44
N MET A 78 -2.39 9.18 6.39
CA MET A 78 -1.51 9.59 5.29
C MET A 78 -2.13 10.77 4.51
N LEU A 79 -3.43 10.67 4.19
CA LEU A 79 -4.17 11.75 3.54
C LEU A 79 -4.08 13.06 4.33
N LEU A 80 -4.35 13.00 5.64
CA LEU A 80 -4.34 14.18 6.52
C LEU A 80 -2.93 14.77 6.71
N LYS A 81 -1.88 13.97 6.60
CA LYS A 81 -0.48 14.43 6.66
C LYS A 81 0.01 15.03 5.33
N GLY A 82 -0.80 14.96 4.28
CA GLY A 82 -0.39 15.40 2.95
C GLY A 82 0.68 14.51 2.32
N GLU A 83 0.61 13.19 2.58
CA GLU A 83 1.48 12.24 1.88
C GLU A 83 1.22 12.30 0.35
N PRO A 84 2.24 12.02 -0.49
CA PRO A 84 2.14 12.13 -1.95
C PRO A 84 0.95 11.36 -2.55
N PRO A 85 0.24 11.91 -3.56
CA PRO A 85 -0.92 11.28 -4.15
C PRO A 85 -0.69 9.85 -4.65
N GLU A 86 0.51 9.55 -5.17
CA GLU A 86 0.89 8.23 -5.67
C GLU A 86 0.85 7.16 -4.57
N LEU A 87 1.19 7.53 -3.33
CA LEU A 87 1.09 6.67 -2.16
C LEU A 87 -0.35 6.50 -1.69
N LEU A 88 -1.22 7.49 -1.93
CA LEU A 88 -2.63 7.44 -1.54
C LEU A 88 -3.48 6.65 -2.53
N TYR A 89 -3.24 6.78 -3.84
CA TYR A 89 -4.02 6.13 -4.89
C TYR A 89 -3.76 4.62 -4.97
N CYS A 90 -2.50 4.22 -4.81
CA CYS A 90 -2.08 2.83 -4.94
C CYS A 90 -1.71 2.22 -3.58
N HIS A 91 -2.28 2.71 -2.47
CA HIS A 91 -1.91 2.21 -1.14
C HIS A 91 -2.18 0.71 -1.04
N ILE A 92 -1.12 -0.11 -0.94
CA ILE A 92 -1.24 -1.57 -1.03
C ILE A 92 -2.21 -2.13 0.03
N GLY A 93 -2.27 -1.53 1.22
CA GLY A 93 -3.19 -1.95 2.26
C GLY A 93 -4.68 -1.84 1.93
N LEU A 94 -5.05 -1.06 0.90
CA LEU A 94 -6.43 -0.88 0.45
C LEU A 94 -6.75 -1.57 -0.89
N LEU A 95 -5.75 -2.17 -1.55
CA LEU A 95 -5.96 -2.91 -2.79
C LEU A 95 -6.48 -4.31 -2.48
N ASP A 96 -7.10 -4.94 -3.48
CA ASP A 96 -7.38 -6.37 -3.38
C ASP A 96 -6.06 -7.17 -3.26
N ASP A 97 -6.17 -8.35 -2.66
CA ASP A 97 -5.00 -9.17 -2.34
C ASP A 97 -4.17 -9.53 -3.59
N PHE A 98 -4.83 -9.74 -4.74
CA PHE A 98 -4.15 -10.08 -5.99
C PHE A 98 -3.25 -8.93 -6.42
N LEU A 99 -3.81 -7.74 -6.56
CA LEU A 99 -3.09 -6.55 -6.99
C LEU A 99 -2.02 -6.13 -5.96
N GLY A 100 -2.34 -6.18 -4.67
CA GLY A 100 -1.39 -5.89 -3.60
C GLY A 100 -0.18 -6.81 -3.61
N GLY A 101 -0.41 -8.12 -3.81
CA GLY A 101 0.64 -9.11 -3.98
C GLY A 101 1.51 -8.87 -5.22
N HIS A 102 0.90 -8.47 -6.34
CA HIS A 102 1.63 -8.12 -7.56
C HIS A 102 2.56 -6.91 -7.35
N ILE A 103 2.03 -5.79 -6.84
CA ILE A 103 2.82 -4.57 -6.60
C ILE A 103 3.98 -4.85 -5.63
N LEU A 104 3.75 -5.64 -4.58
CA LEU A 104 4.80 -6.05 -3.65
C LEU A 104 5.97 -6.75 -4.36
N MET A 105 5.69 -7.66 -5.30
CA MET A 105 6.72 -8.36 -6.06
C MET A 105 7.47 -7.41 -7.00
N THR A 106 6.76 -6.52 -7.68
CA THR A 106 7.39 -5.51 -8.54
C THR A 106 8.30 -4.57 -7.75
N LEU A 107 7.88 -4.13 -6.57
CA LEU A 107 8.72 -3.35 -5.66
C LEU A 107 9.94 -4.13 -5.17
N TYR A 108 9.78 -5.43 -4.91
CA TYR A 108 10.89 -6.29 -4.52
C TYR A 108 11.92 -6.43 -5.62
N ASP A 109 11.49 -6.72 -6.86
CA ASP A 109 12.40 -6.81 -8.00
C ASP A 109 13.16 -5.48 -8.18
N ARG A 110 12.47 -4.34 -8.03
CA ARG A 110 13.11 -3.03 -8.06
C ARG A 110 14.12 -2.80 -6.93
N LEU A 111 13.86 -3.31 -5.73
CA LEU A 111 14.82 -3.25 -4.61
C LEU A 111 16.10 -4.02 -4.94
N ILE A 112 15.99 -5.15 -5.66
CA ILE A 112 17.16 -5.92 -6.10
C ILE A 112 17.97 -5.14 -7.13
N ASP A 113 17.32 -4.44 -8.06
CA ASP A 113 18.01 -3.54 -8.99
C ASP A 113 18.78 -2.45 -8.24
N LEU A 114 18.16 -1.83 -7.22
CA LEU A 114 18.83 -0.81 -6.39
C LEU A 114 20.08 -1.36 -5.69
N GLU A 115 20.07 -2.63 -5.24
CA GLU A 115 21.24 -3.23 -4.59
C GLU A 115 22.49 -3.16 -5.49
N LYS A 116 22.31 -3.15 -6.81
CA LYS A 116 23.37 -3.02 -7.81
C LYS A 116 23.57 -1.58 -8.30
N ASP A 117 22.48 -0.91 -8.65
CA ASP A 117 22.51 0.36 -9.40
C ASP A 117 22.67 1.58 -8.47
N ASP A 118 22.11 1.51 -7.26
CA ASP A 118 22.16 2.58 -6.26
C ASP A 118 22.17 1.99 -4.83
N PRO A 119 23.35 1.55 -4.36
CA PRO A 119 23.50 0.93 -3.04
C PRO A 119 23.11 1.85 -1.89
N GLU A 120 23.19 3.18 -2.06
CA GLU A 120 22.80 4.13 -1.02
C GLU A 120 21.27 4.14 -0.84
N ALA A 121 20.52 4.26 -1.94
CA ALA A 121 19.07 4.15 -1.94
C ALA A 121 18.60 2.80 -1.38
N TYR A 122 19.21 1.69 -1.83
CA TYR A 122 18.93 0.36 -1.27
C TYR A 122 19.09 0.35 0.26
N ASN A 123 20.24 0.82 0.77
CA ASN A 123 20.51 0.83 2.20
C ASN A 123 19.56 1.76 2.97
N SER A 124 19.12 2.86 2.36
CA SER A 124 18.12 3.76 2.93
C SER A 124 16.78 3.05 3.15
N VAL A 125 16.32 2.27 2.15
CA VAL A 125 15.09 1.45 2.27
C VAL A 125 15.22 0.44 3.42
N ILE A 126 16.34 -0.29 3.49
CA ILE A 126 16.54 -1.28 4.56
C ILE A 126 16.58 -0.61 5.94
N ARG A 127 17.25 0.54 6.06
CA ARG A 127 17.34 1.31 7.32
C ARG A 127 16.01 1.92 7.76
N ALA A 128 15.11 2.21 6.83
CA ALA A 128 13.77 2.73 7.13
C ALA A 128 12.85 1.68 7.78
N LEU A 129 13.22 0.40 7.77
CA LEU A 129 12.37 -0.74 8.13
C LEU A 129 12.97 -1.61 9.26
N PRO A 130 13.45 -1.03 10.39
CA PRO A 130 14.13 -1.77 11.44
C PRO A 130 13.21 -2.72 12.23
N GLN A 131 11.90 -2.48 12.24
CA GLN A 131 10.90 -3.29 12.97
C GLN A 131 10.83 -4.75 12.51
N TYR A 132 11.30 -5.03 11.29
CA TYR A 132 11.37 -6.37 10.70
C TYR A 132 12.70 -7.10 11.00
N LYS A 133 13.64 -6.47 11.71
CA LYS A 133 14.82 -7.17 12.22
C LYS A 133 14.40 -8.21 13.27
N GLY A 134 15.07 -9.36 13.28
CA GLY A 134 14.72 -10.44 14.21
C GLY A 134 13.45 -11.19 13.81
N TRP A 135 13.02 -11.08 12.55
CA TRP A 135 11.79 -11.72 12.09
C TRP A 135 11.88 -13.22 12.31
N GLN A 136 13.01 -13.88 12.02
CA GLN A 136 13.12 -15.35 12.08
C GLN A 136 12.73 -15.95 13.45
N ARG A 137 12.89 -15.20 14.55
CA ARG A 137 12.50 -15.62 15.90
C ARG A 137 11.02 -15.40 16.20
N LYS A 138 10.37 -14.49 15.48
CA LYS A 138 8.95 -14.16 15.60
C LYS A 138 8.13 -15.19 14.80
N THR A 139 7.94 -16.37 15.36
CA THR A 139 7.31 -17.54 14.72
C THR A 139 5.86 -17.36 14.24
N LYS A 140 5.17 -16.26 14.59
CA LYS A 140 3.75 -16.07 14.26
C LYS A 140 3.44 -16.10 12.76
N PHE A 141 4.34 -15.59 11.92
CA PHE A 141 4.12 -15.58 10.46
C PHE A 141 4.66 -16.85 9.78
N LEU A 142 5.47 -17.67 10.47
CA LEU A 142 5.90 -18.98 9.96
C LEU A 142 4.80 -20.03 10.06
N ARG A 143 3.74 -19.82 10.86
CA ARG A 143 2.58 -20.73 10.97
C ARG A 143 1.86 -21.03 9.65
N ASN A 144 2.28 -20.41 8.55
CA ASN A 144 1.88 -20.77 7.20
C ASN A 144 2.81 -21.87 6.67
N SER A 145 2.23 -23.04 6.37
CA SER A 145 2.98 -24.22 5.91
C SER A 145 3.81 -23.97 4.65
N PHE A 146 3.37 -23.10 3.73
CA PHE A 146 4.13 -22.79 2.52
C PHE A 146 5.39 -21.96 2.82
N LEU A 147 5.31 -21.03 3.78
CA LEU A 147 6.47 -20.28 4.23
C LEU A 147 7.44 -21.16 5.02
N GLU A 148 6.94 -22.06 5.85
CA GLU A 148 7.76 -23.07 6.53
C GLU A 148 8.49 -23.97 5.53
N GLN A 149 7.78 -24.50 4.52
CA GLN A 149 8.37 -25.30 3.44
C GLN A 149 9.44 -24.52 2.67
N THR A 150 9.15 -23.27 2.31
CA THR A 150 10.10 -22.40 1.57
C THR A 150 11.32 -22.05 2.41
N PHE A 151 11.14 -21.82 3.71
CA PHE A 151 12.21 -21.47 4.63
C PHE A 151 13.14 -22.66 4.88
N SER A 152 12.57 -23.86 5.00
CA SER A 152 13.31 -25.10 5.24
C SER A 152 13.80 -25.79 3.97
N TYR A 153 13.42 -25.30 2.78
CA TYR A 153 13.74 -25.89 1.49
C TYR A 153 15.25 -26.11 1.30
N GLU A 154 15.59 -27.35 0.97
CA GLU A 154 16.92 -27.79 0.54
C GLU A 154 16.88 -28.03 -0.98
N ASP A 155 17.85 -27.51 -1.71
CA ASP A 155 17.98 -27.82 -3.13
C ASP A 155 18.48 -29.26 -3.35
N LYS A 156 18.60 -29.68 -4.61
CA LYS A 156 19.07 -31.02 -4.99
C LYS A 156 20.48 -31.35 -4.48
N THR A 157 21.25 -30.35 -4.05
CA THR A 157 22.59 -30.51 -3.48
C THR A 157 22.59 -30.51 -1.94
N GLY A 158 21.42 -30.49 -1.31
CA GLY A 158 21.27 -30.41 0.15
C GLY A 158 21.54 -29.01 0.71
N LYS A 159 21.63 -27.98 -0.14
CA LYS A 159 21.95 -26.62 0.29
C LYS A 159 20.68 -25.83 0.58
N LYS A 160 20.63 -25.19 1.75
CA LYS A 160 19.56 -24.27 2.15
C LYS A 160 19.83 -22.85 1.67
N THR A 161 18.75 -22.15 1.32
CA THR A 161 18.81 -20.70 1.11
C THR A 161 18.97 -20.01 2.46
N ILE A 162 20.01 -19.20 2.62
CA ILE A 162 20.24 -18.41 3.83
C ILE A 162 19.51 -17.07 3.69
N TYR A 163 18.46 -16.87 4.49
CA TYR A 163 17.74 -15.61 4.56
C TYR A 163 18.37 -14.69 5.62
N LYS A 164 18.55 -13.40 5.30
CA LYS A 164 19.00 -12.39 6.28
C LYS A 164 17.91 -12.15 7.33
N ASP A 165 18.28 -11.93 8.59
CA ASP A 165 17.30 -11.67 9.67
C ASP A 165 16.86 -10.19 9.72
N ASN A 166 16.48 -9.64 8.57
CA ASN A 166 16.00 -8.28 8.36
C ASN A 166 14.91 -8.25 7.26
N VAL A 167 14.37 -7.06 6.96
CA VAL A 167 13.32 -6.87 5.96
C VAL A 167 13.65 -7.49 4.60
N ARG A 168 14.91 -7.37 4.15
CA ARG A 168 15.35 -7.94 2.86
C ARG A 168 15.24 -9.45 2.83
N GLY A 169 15.67 -10.12 3.91
CA GLY A 169 15.56 -11.57 3.97
C GLY A 169 14.11 -12.04 4.08
N LEU A 170 13.25 -11.31 4.79
CA LEU A 170 11.82 -11.60 4.85
C LEU A 170 11.15 -11.43 3.47
N LEU A 171 11.41 -10.33 2.78
CA LEU A 171 10.90 -10.12 1.41
C LEU A 171 11.42 -11.19 0.44
N HIS A 172 12.69 -11.59 0.58
CA HIS A 172 13.26 -12.68 -0.21
C HIS A 172 12.57 -14.02 0.06
N LEU A 173 12.21 -14.32 1.32
CA LEU A 173 11.43 -15.51 1.66
C LEU A 173 10.04 -15.46 0.99
N LEU A 174 9.34 -14.32 1.07
CA LEU A 174 8.02 -14.16 0.45
C LEU A 174 8.09 -14.37 -1.07
N ARG A 175 9.08 -13.76 -1.73
CA ARG A 175 9.30 -13.95 -3.17
C ARG A 175 9.61 -15.42 -3.50
N ASN A 176 10.42 -16.08 -2.70
CA ASN A 176 10.76 -17.49 -2.91
C ASN A 176 9.56 -18.40 -2.63
N CYS A 177 8.65 -18.03 -1.73
CA CYS A 177 7.43 -18.78 -1.45
C CYS A 177 6.55 -18.87 -2.70
N LYS A 178 6.39 -17.74 -3.41
CA LYS A 178 5.73 -17.70 -4.72
C LYS A 178 6.36 -18.63 -5.75
N ARG A 179 7.69 -18.88 -5.69
CA ARG A 179 8.42 -19.69 -6.69
C ARG A 179 8.52 -21.17 -6.34
N HIS A 180 8.80 -21.51 -5.09
CA HIS A 180 9.13 -22.88 -4.68
C HIS A 180 7.92 -23.71 -4.32
N ALA A 181 6.92 -23.12 -3.68
CA ALA A 181 5.77 -23.88 -3.21
C ALA A 181 4.78 -24.20 -4.34
N ALA A 182 5.06 -23.80 -5.59
CA ALA A 182 4.15 -23.85 -6.74
C ALA A 182 2.74 -23.33 -6.39
N ILE A 183 2.66 -22.45 -5.39
CA ILE A 183 1.39 -21.88 -4.97
C ILE A 183 0.88 -21.00 -6.09
N SER A 184 -0.44 -21.09 -6.32
CA SER A 184 -1.08 -20.22 -7.28
C SER A 184 -0.86 -18.76 -6.90
N VAL A 185 -0.88 -17.87 -7.90
CA VAL A 185 -0.68 -16.44 -7.66
C VAL A 185 -1.74 -15.92 -6.68
N GLU A 186 -2.96 -16.43 -6.79
CA GLU A 186 -4.10 -16.11 -5.94
C GLU A 186 -3.83 -16.50 -4.48
N LEU A 187 -3.33 -17.72 -4.24
CA LEU A 187 -3.02 -18.18 -2.88
C LEU A 187 -1.87 -17.39 -2.26
N PHE A 188 -0.82 -17.10 -3.04
CA PHE A 188 0.26 -16.23 -2.60
C PHE A 188 -0.26 -14.84 -2.19
N SER A 189 -1.08 -14.25 -3.04
CA SER A 189 -1.70 -12.96 -2.81
C SER A 189 -2.56 -12.94 -1.53
N CYS A 190 -3.35 -13.98 -1.28
CA CYS A 190 -4.08 -14.12 -0.01
C CYS A 190 -3.15 -14.21 1.21
N ILE A 191 -2.02 -14.93 1.12
CA ILE A 191 -1.04 -14.99 2.21
C ILE A 191 -0.47 -13.60 2.50
N ILE A 192 -0.14 -12.83 1.46
CA ILE A 192 0.33 -11.45 1.61
C ILE A 192 -0.75 -10.59 2.27
N GLY A 193 -1.98 -10.62 1.74
CA GLY A 193 -3.11 -9.85 2.23
C GLY A 193 -3.46 -10.12 3.69
N GLN A 194 -3.37 -11.38 4.13
CA GLN A 194 -3.75 -11.78 5.49
C GLN A 194 -2.64 -11.58 6.53
N TYR A 195 -1.39 -11.89 6.18
CA TYR A 195 -0.30 -11.98 7.16
C TYR A 195 0.78 -10.91 6.99
N PHE A 196 0.90 -10.33 5.79
CA PHE A 196 2.01 -9.44 5.42
C PHE A 196 1.55 -8.10 4.84
N ARG A 197 0.29 -7.73 5.01
CA ARG A 197 -0.23 -6.45 4.50
C ARG A 197 0.54 -5.25 5.04
N ARG A 198 0.84 -5.26 6.34
CA ARG A 198 1.61 -4.18 6.98
C ARG A 198 3.03 -4.03 6.43
N ILE A 199 3.74 -5.15 6.19
CA ILE A 199 5.09 -5.07 5.59
C ILE A 199 5.00 -4.59 4.15
N ALA A 200 3.95 -4.95 3.41
CA ALA A 200 3.75 -4.46 2.06
C ALA A 200 3.54 -2.94 2.04
N SER A 201 2.69 -2.40 2.92
CA SER A 201 2.48 -0.94 3.06
C SER A 201 3.74 -0.20 3.52
N ASP A 202 4.43 -0.69 4.56
CA ASP A 202 5.66 -0.09 5.06
C ASP A 202 6.76 -0.08 3.98
N PHE A 203 6.90 -1.19 3.25
CA PHE A 203 7.88 -1.32 2.18
C PHE A 203 7.56 -0.42 1.00
N GLN A 204 6.30 -0.33 0.59
CA GLN A 204 5.84 0.62 -0.42
C GLN A 204 6.26 2.05 -0.05
N ARG A 205 6.01 2.48 1.19
CA ARG A 205 6.38 3.82 1.67
C ARG A 205 7.90 4.03 1.68
N ALA A 206 8.68 3.03 2.07
CA ALA A 206 10.14 3.12 2.03
C ALA A 206 10.67 3.25 0.59
N MET A 207 10.12 2.47 -0.36
CA MET A 207 10.46 2.56 -1.78
C MET A 207 10.04 3.90 -2.40
N HIS A 208 8.94 4.50 -1.94
CA HIS A 208 8.55 5.85 -2.37
C HIS A 208 9.64 6.88 -2.07
N LYS A 209 10.16 6.86 -0.84
CA LYS A 209 11.12 7.86 -0.35
C LYS A 209 12.42 7.88 -1.14
N VAL A 210 12.77 6.77 -1.78
CA VAL A 210 13.94 6.66 -2.67
C VAL A 210 13.57 6.81 -4.15
N GLY A 211 12.40 7.38 -4.46
CA GLY A 211 11.98 7.73 -5.82
C GLY A 211 11.58 6.55 -6.71
N CYS A 212 11.30 5.36 -6.14
CA CYS A 212 10.99 4.18 -6.95
C CYS A 212 9.52 4.10 -7.39
N LEU A 213 8.57 4.62 -6.62
CA LEU A 213 7.16 4.55 -6.97
C LEU A 213 6.77 5.45 -8.15
N GLN A 214 7.42 6.62 -8.29
CA GLN A 214 7.23 7.50 -9.44
C GLN A 214 7.62 6.83 -10.76
N LYS A 215 8.57 5.89 -10.71
CA LYS A 215 9.08 5.14 -11.88
C LYS A 215 8.25 3.91 -12.21
N LEU A 216 7.30 3.51 -11.35
CA LEU A 216 6.54 2.27 -11.53
C LEU A 216 5.36 2.38 -12.49
N ASN A 217 5.13 3.54 -13.14
CA ASN A 217 4.06 3.73 -14.12
C ASN A 217 2.72 3.12 -13.67
N LEU A 218 2.36 3.31 -12.39
CA LEU A 218 1.19 2.67 -11.77
C LEU A 218 -0.13 3.05 -12.44
N HIS A 219 -0.15 4.10 -13.27
CA HIS A 219 -1.26 4.43 -14.16
C HIS A 219 -1.66 3.28 -15.11
N TYR A 220 -0.72 2.44 -15.55
CA TYR A 220 -1.01 1.29 -16.41
C TYR A 220 -1.62 0.11 -15.66
N ILE A 221 -1.48 0.07 -14.33
CA ILE A 221 -1.98 -1.03 -13.50
C ILE A 221 -3.44 -0.76 -13.06
N LEU A 222 -3.91 0.48 -13.15
CA LEU A 222 -5.24 0.92 -12.72
C LEU A 222 -6.22 1.19 -13.89
N ASN A 223 -5.81 0.90 -15.13
CA ASN A 223 -6.65 1.02 -16.34
C ASN A 223 -7.02 -0.35 -16.91
#